data_AF-A0A381MYE4-F1
#
_entry.id   AF-A0A381MYE4-F1
#
_cell.length_a   1.000
_cell.length_b   1.000
_cell.length_c   1.000
_cell.angle_alpha   90.00
_cell.angle_beta   90.00
_cell.angle_gamma   90.00
#
_symmetry.space_group_name_H-M   'P 1'
#
loop_
_entity.id
_entity.type
_entity.pdbx_description
1 polymer ?
#
loop_
_entity_poly.entity_id
_entity_poly.type
_entity_poly.pdbx_seq_one_letter_code
_entity_poly.pdbx_strand_id
1 'polypeptide(L)' 'MFALSCEDNDKKNCIDESKITNTPCPENYDPVCGCDNKTYGNDCVAERSGVTEWTKGECK' A
#
# COMPACT_ATOMS: atom_id res chain seq x y z
N MET A 1 -12.36 30.84 -9.61
CA MET A 1 -11.08 30.45 -10.24
C MET A 1 -10.17 29.98 -9.13
N PHE A 2 -9.83 28.69 -9.15
CA PHE A 2 -8.96 27.94 -8.24
C PHE A 2 -9.35 27.90 -6.76
N ALA A 3 -10.26 26.97 -6.45
CA ALA A 3 -10.07 26.11 -5.29
C ALA A 3 -10.53 24.71 -5.73
N LEU A 4 -9.62 23.96 -6.38
CA LEU A 4 -9.66 22.51 -6.20
C LEU A 4 -9.27 22.32 -4.73
N SER A 5 -10.26 22.41 -3.86
CA SER A 5 -10.14 21.79 -2.56
C SER A 5 -10.15 20.29 -2.86
N CYS A 6 -8.98 19.70 -3.12
CA CYS A 6 -8.82 18.35 -2.66
C CYS A 6 -8.97 18.48 -1.14
N GLU A 7 -10.16 18.19 -0.64
CA GLU A 7 -10.29 17.73 0.73
C GLU A 7 -9.58 16.38 0.76
N ASP A 8 -8.26 16.42 0.72
CA ASP A 8 -7.40 15.35 1.20
C ASP A 8 -7.69 15.32 2.69
N ASN A 9 -8.82 14.70 3.02
CA ASN A 9 -9.11 14.17 4.34
C ASN A 9 -8.01 13.13 4.51
N ASP A 10 -6.86 13.62 4.97
CA ASP A 10 -5.57 12.96 5.21
C ASP A 10 -5.80 11.92 6.29
N LYS A 11 -6.62 10.94 5.94
CA LYS A 11 -6.85 9.75 6.70
C LYS A 11 -5.55 9.02 6.46
N LYS A 12 -4.68 9.07 7.47
CA LYS A 12 -3.65 8.08 7.80
C LYS A 12 -4.26 6.69 7.84
N ASN A 13 -4.82 6.25 6.72
CA ASN A 13 -5.33 4.94 6.52
C ASN A 13 -4.21 4.20 5.84
N CYS A 14 -3.80 3.14 6.50
CA CYS A 14 -2.83 2.23 5.96
C CYS A 14 -3.24 1.68 4.58
N ILE A 15 -4.55 1.57 4.34
CA ILE A 15 -5.11 1.05 3.11
C ILE A 15 -5.79 2.18 2.33
N ASP A 16 -5.28 2.42 1.12
CA ASP A 16 -5.86 3.22 0.05
C ASP A 16 -6.54 2.29 -0.96
N GLU A 17 -7.87 2.23 -0.87
CA GLU A 17 -8.69 1.39 -1.74
C GLU A 17 -8.56 1.77 -3.23
N SER A 18 -8.18 3.01 -3.55
CA SER A 18 -8.00 3.46 -4.93
C SER A 18 -6.77 2.84 -5.60
N LYS A 19 -5.81 2.34 -4.82
CA LYS A 19 -4.62 1.64 -5.29
C LYS A 19 -4.81 0.13 -5.41
N ILE A 20 -5.96 -0.41 -4.97
CA ILE A 20 -6.24 -1.83 -5.11
C ILE A 20 -6.41 -2.18 -6.58
N THR A 21 -5.47 -2.96 -7.12
CA THR A 21 -5.47 -3.36 -8.53
C THR A 21 -4.99 -4.80 -8.70
N ASN A 22 -5.41 -5.44 -9.78
CA ASN A 22 -4.96 -6.79 -10.16
C ASN A 22 -3.76 -6.75 -11.13
N THR A 23 -2.96 -5.69 -11.08
CA THR A 23 -1.74 -5.59 -11.87
C THR A 23 -0.79 -6.74 -11.52
N PRO A 24 -0.19 -7.41 -12.51
CA PRO A 24 0.81 -8.44 -12.26
C PRO A 24 2.03 -7.83 -11.57
N CYS A 25 2.49 -8.49 -10.51
CA CYS A 25 3.74 -8.18 -9.84
C CYS A 25 4.81 -9.20 -10.22
N PRO A 26 6.10 -8.86 -10.15
CA PRO A 26 7.15 -9.86 -10.28
C PRO A 26 7.02 -10.90 -9.16
N GLU A 27 7.46 -12.12 -9.43
CA GLU A 27 7.42 -13.25 -8.49
C GLU A 27 8.65 -13.29 -7.57
N ASN A 28 9.34 -12.16 -7.39
CA ASN A 28 10.44 -12.05 -6.43
C ASN A 28 9.87 -12.09 -5.00
N TYR A 29 10.49 -12.90 -4.15
CA TYR A 29 10.17 -12.94 -2.73
C TYR A 29 11.10 -12.01 -1.98
N ASP A 30 10.61 -10.82 -1.68
CA ASP A 30 11.28 -9.75 -0.94
C ASP A 30 10.29 -9.21 0.11
N PRO A 31 10.02 -9.96 1.20
CA PRO A 31 8.85 -9.72 2.03
C PRO A 31 8.85 -8.34 2.66
N VAL A 32 7.65 -7.77 2.80
CA VAL A 32 7.42 -6.49 3.46
C VAL A 32 6.26 -6.59 4.44
N CYS A 33 6.36 -5.87 5.56
CA CYS A 33 5.32 -5.77 6.57
C CYS A 33 4.56 -4.46 6.36
N GLY A 34 3.31 -4.56 5.93
CA GLY A 34 2.42 -3.41 5.76
C GLY A 34 2.03 -2.79 7.09
N CYS A 35 1.61 -1.53 7.06
CA CYS A 35 1.04 -0.82 8.20
C CYS A 35 -0.26 -1.46 8.75
N ASP A 36 -0.82 -2.45 8.05
CA ASP A 36 -1.99 -3.23 8.43
C ASP A 36 -1.59 -4.53 9.16
N ASN A 37 -0.30 -4.68 9.46
CA ASN A 37 0.33 -5.85 10.08
C ASN A 37 0.16 -7.13 9.24
N LYS A 38 0.06 -7.01 7.91
CA LYS A 38 0.15 -8.14 7.00
C LYS A 38 1.51 -8.19 6.32
N THR A 39 2.03 -9.41 6.18
CA THR A 39 3.21 -9.68 5.36
C THR A 39 2.78 -9.83 3.90
N TYR A 40 3.43 -9.07 3.02
CA TYR A 40 3.30 -9.17 1.57
C TYR A 40 4.58 -9.76 0.99
N GLY A 41 4.46 -10.57 -0.07
CA GLY A 41 5.61 -11.26 -0.67
C GLY A 41 6.64 -10.32 -1.28
N ASN A 42 6.23 -9.11 -1.69
CA ASN A 42 7.07 -8.01 -2.10
C ASN A 42 6.33 -6.67 -2.00
N ASP A 43 7.05 -5.59 -2.24
CA ASP A 43 6.55 -4.20 -2.28
C ASP A 43 5.43 -4.00 -3.30
N CYS A 44 5.56 -4.55 -4.51
CA CYS A 44 4.51 -4.48 -5.53
C CYS A 44 3.20 -5.12 -5.05
N VAL A 45 3.29 -6.28 -4.37
CA VAL A 45 2.12 -6.98 -3.82
C VAL A 45 1.48 -6.19 -2.68
N ALA A 46 2.27 -5.47 -1.87
CA ALA A 46 1.75 -4.54 -0.85
C ALA A 46 1.02 -3.35 -1.49
N GLU A 47 1.66 -2.69 -2.46
CA GLU A 47 1.11 -1.52 -3.15
C GLU A 47 -0.22 -1.82 -3.84
N ARG A 48 -0.29 -2.90 -4.63
CA ARG A 48 -1.54 -3.30 -5.32
C ARG A 48 -2.63 -3.79 -4.37
N SER A 49 -2.29 -4.09 -3.12
CA SER A 49 -3.26 -4.41 -2.08
C SER A 49 -3.79 -3.15 -1.38
N GLY A 50 -3.40 -1.97 -1.88
CA GLY A 50 -3.79 -0.67 -1.34
C GLY A 50 -2.94 -0.24 -0.15
N VAL A 51 -1.94 -1.01 0.27
CA VAL A 51 -1.09 -0.60 1.40
C VAL A 51 -0.32 0.64 0.99
N THR A 52 -0.27 1.64 1.86
CA THR A 52 0.41 2.92 1.60
C THR A 52 1.77 3.04 2.29
N GLU A 53 1.99 2.26 3.36
CA GLU A 53 3.25 2.22 4.10
C GLU A 53 3.63 0.78 4.46
N TRP A 54 4.90 0.43 4.28
CA TRP A 54 5.42 -0.88 4.67
C TRP A 54 6.90 -0.79 5.07
N THR A 55 7.36 -1.79 5.82
CA THR A 55 8.75 -1.97 6.22
C THR A 55 9.33 -3.23 5.61
N LYS A 56 10.65 -3.28 5.41
CA LYS A 56 11.32 -4.46 4.86
C LYS A 56 11.31 -5.62 5.87
N GLY A 57 11.07 -6.83 5.38
CA GLY A 57 10.93 -8.04 6.17
C GLY A 57 9.48 -8.36 6.51
N GLU A 58 9.25 -9.56 7.05
CA GLU A 58 7.93 -10.00 7.50
C GLU A 58 7.51 -9.30 8.81
N CYS A 59 6.21 -9.23 9.08
CA CYS A 59 5.70 -8.76 10.37
C CYS A 59 6.12 -9.69 11.52
N LYS A 60 6.23 -9.14 12.74
CA LYS A 60 6.65 -9.86 13.96
C LYS A 60 5.50 -10.11 14.92
#